data_AF-A0A1I3SV30-F1
#
_entry.id   AF-A0A1I3SV30-F1
#
_cell.length_a   1.000
_cell.length_b   1.000
_cell.length_c   1.000
_cell.angle_alpha   90.00
_cell.angle_beta   90.00
_cell.angle_gamma   90.00
#
_symmetry.space_group_name_H-M   'P 1'
#
loop_
_entity.id
_entity.type
_entity.pdbx_description
1 polymer ?
#
loop_
_entity_poly.entity_id
_entity_poly.type
_entity_poly.pdbx_seq_one_letter_code
_entity_poly.pdbx_strand_id
1 'polypeptide(L)'
;MAMIGRFRSARRDNETDTARIDAVTLELRKALRSIEMECAGLSKRVQEASSRAACLMGNEDGIYSEREPADEALLVEAEREMMQAYRRLAALTAQQTIFARVLDTMTADLALAAQDGQSQGTPTSTGR
;
A
#
# COMPACT_ATOMS: atom_id res chain seq x y z
N MET A 1 -55.14 7.93 5.12
CA MET A 1 -54.33 8.37 3.96
C MET A 1 -52.90 7.91 4.21
N ALA A 2 -52.55 6.70 3.77
CA ALA A 2 -51.24 6.13 4.04
C ALA A 2 -50.21 6.76 3.09
N MET A 3 -49.21 7.47 3.64
CA MET A 3 -48.02 7.84 2.87
C MET A 3 -47.29 6.55 2.51
N ILE A 4 -47.45 6.12 1.26
CA ILE A 4 -46.56 5.13 0.66
C ILE A 4 -45.21 5.83 0.52
N GLY A 5 -44.26 5.48 1.39
CA GLY A 5 -42.89 5.93 1.27
C GLY A 5 -42.35 5.52 -0.10
N ARG A 6 -41.96 6.49 -0.93
CA ARG A 6 -41.26 6.20 -2.19
C ARG A 6 -39.87 5.69 -1.83
N PHE A 7 -39.66 4.39 -2.00
CA PHE A 7 -38.33 3.79 -1.91
C PHE A 7 -37.41 4.39 -2.99
N ARG A 8 -36.11 4.47 -2.69
CA ARG A 8 -35.12 4.96 -3.65
C ARG A 8 -35.05 4.02 -4.86
N SER A 9 -34.70 4.57 -6.01
CA SER A 9 -34.50 3.80 -7.24
C SER A 9 -33.15 3.08 -7.18
N ALA A 10 -33.10 1.79 -7.52
CA ALA A 10 -31.87 0.99 -7.54
C ALA A 10 -30.70 1.67 -8.28
N ARG A 11 -30.98 2.41 -9.36
CA ARG A 11 -29.98 3.20 -10.07
C ARG A 11 -29.26 4.23 -9.20
N ARG A 12 -29.99 4.96 -8.34
CA ARG A 12 -29.41 5.99 -7.46
C ARG A 12 -28.63 5.37 -6.31
N ASP A 13 -29.04 4.19 -5.85
CA ASP A 13 -28.30 3.45 -4.84
C ASP A 13 -26.96 2.99 -5.44
N ASN A 14 -26.97 2.40 -6.64
CA ASN A 14 -25.75 2.04 -7.38
C ASN A 14 -24.83 3.25 -7.64
N GLU A 15 -25.38 4.38 -8.12
CA GLU A 15 -24.59 5.60 -8.34
C GLU A 15 -23.93 6.10 -7.05
N THR A 16 -24.64 6.01 -5.91
CA THR A 16 -24.11 6.41 -4.60
C THR A 16 -23.02 5.45 -4.11
N ASP A 17 -23.21 4.16 -4.30
CA ASP A 17 -22.26 3.14 -3.85
C ASP A 17 -20.98 3.16 -4.68
N THR A 18 -21.08 3.33 -6.01
CA THR A 18 -19.92 3.57 -6.87
C THR A 18 -19.14 4.80 -6.42
N ALA A 19 -19.82 5.93 -6.18
CA ALA A 19 -19.13 7.15 -5.75
C ALA A 19 -18.38 6.99 -4.41
N ARG A 20 -18.92 6.19 -3.48
CA ARG A 20 -18.26 5.88 -2.20
C ARG A 20 -17.03 4.99 -2.41
N ILE A 21 -17.16 3.94 -3.21
CA ILE A 21 -16.04 3.02 -3.47
C ILE A 21 -14.93 3.74 -4.22
N ASP A 22 -15.25 4.59 -5.20
CA ASP A 22 -14.27 5.38 -5.94
C ASP A 22 -13.46 6.31 -5.03
N ALA A 23 -14.13 6.98 -4.08
CA ALA A 23 -13.47 7.84 -3.11
C ALA A 23 -12.45 7.08 -2.25
N VAL A 24 -12.82 5.90 -1.74
CA VAL A 24 -11.92 5.07 -0.93
C VAL A 24 -10.78 4.50 -1.77
N THR A 25 -11.09 4.03 -2.98
CA THR A 25 -10.11 3.50 -3.95
C THR A 25 -9.04 4.54 -4.28
N LEU A 26 -9.43 5.80 -4.46
CA LEU A 26 -8.51 6.89 -4.72
C LEU A 26 -7.52 7.11 -3.57
N GLU A 27 -8.02 7.15 -2.33
CA GLU A 27 -7.17 7.34 -1.14
C GLU A 27 -6.25 6.15 -0.89
N LEU A 28 -6.72 4.91 -1.09
CA LEU A 28 -5.88 3.71 -1.02
C LEU A 28 -4.74 3.75 -2.03
N ARG A 29 -5.02 4.16 -3.28
CA ARG A 29 -3.98 4.32 -4.31
C ARG A 29 -2.97 5.40 -3.96
N LYS A 30 -3.40 6.51 -3.34
CA LYS A 30 -2.47 7.54 -2.85
C LYS A 30 -1.58 7.00 -1.73
N ALA A 31 -2.16 6.29 -0.77
CA ALA A 31 -1.43 5.69 0.33
C ALA A 31 -0.40 4.64 -0.16
N LEU A 32 -0.78 3.79 -1.10
CA LEU A 32 0.13 2.82 -1.75
C LEU A 32 1.33 3.52 -2.41
N ARG A 33 1.10 4.57 -3.20
CA ARG A 33 2.20 5.36 -3.80
C ARG A 33 3.09 6.01 -2.74
N SER A 34 2.51 6.49 -1.64
CA SER A 34 3.28 7.05 -0.53
C SER A 34 4.18 6.00 0.12
N ILE A 35 3.67 4.79 0.32
CA ILE A 35 4.45 3.66 0.85
C ILE A 35 5.58 3.30 -0.10
N GLU A 36 5.32 3.22 -1.41
CA GLU A 36 6.33 2.93 -2.43
C GLU A 36 7.48 3.95 -2.42
N MET A 37 7.16 5.24 -2.37
CA MET A 37 8.17 6.30 -2.27
C MET A 37 8.99 6.19 -0.98
N GLU A 38 8.34 5.90 0.15
CA GLU A 38 9.03 5.73 1.43
C GLU A 38 9.96 4.50 1.40
N CYS A 39 9.49 3.36 0.87
CA CYS A 39 10.29 2.16 0.68
C CYS A 39 11.52 2.42 -0.20
N ALA A 40 11.35 3.12 -1.33
CA ALA A 40 12.45 3.47 -2.22
C ALA A 40 13.50 4.35 -1.51
N GLY A 41 13.05 5.36 -0.77
CA GLY A 41 13.93 6.23 0.01
C GLY A 41 14.66 5.49 1.14
N LEU A 42 13.97 4.61 1.86
CA LEU A 42 14.61 3.77 2.89
C LEU A 42 15.63 2.80 2.31
N SER A 43 15.29 2.14 1.20
CA SER A 43 16.18 1.17 0.55
C SER A 43 17.49 1.83 0.11
N LYS A 44 17.41 3.05 -0.44
CA LYS A 44 18.59 3.85 -0.79
C LYS A 44 19.45 4.16 0.44
N ARG A 45 18.85 4.60 1.56
CA ARG A 45 19.60 4.89 2.80
C ARG A 45 20.25 3.65 3.41
N VAL A 46 19.59 2.49 3.33
CA VAL A 46 20.19 1.20 3.75
C VAL A 46 21.40 0.88 2.89
N GLN A 47 21.31 1.07 1.58
CA GLN A 47 22.43 0.85 0.67
C GLN A 47 23.59 1.80 0.98
N GLU A 48 23.32 3.08 1.22
CA GLU A 48 24.33 4.07 1.59
C GLU A 48 25.01 3.73 2.94
N ALA A 49 24.23 3.34 3.96
CA ALA A 49 24.76 2.91 5.25
C ALA A 49 25.61 1.63 5.13
N SER A 50 25.16 0.66 4.32
CA SER A 50 25.91 -0.56 4.01
C SER A 50 27.23 -0.25 3.31
N SER A 51 27.23 0.65 2.33
CA SER A 51 28.47 1.09 1.66
C SER A 51 29.43 1.78 2.62
N ARG A 52 28.92 2.65 3.52
CA ARG A 52 29.77 3.28 4.57
C ARG A 52 30.38 2.23 5.48
N ALA A 53 29.59 1.28 5.97
CA ALA A 53 30.07 0.20 6.84
C ALA A 53 31.12 -0.67 6.12
N ALA A 54 30.91 -1.02 4.85
CA ALA A 54 31.88 -1.77 4.05
C ALA A 54 33.20 -1.01 3.86
N CYS A 55 33.15 0.31 3.61
CA CYS A 55 34.35 1.13 3.54
C CYS A 55 35.10 1.19 4.87
N LEU A 56 34.39 1.33 5.99
CA LEU A 56 34.97 1.32 7.34
C LEU A 56 35.54 -0.04 7.72
N MET A 57 34.98 -1.14 7.20
CA MET A 57 35.52 -2.47 7.44
C MET A 57 36.85 -2.72 6.72
N GLY A 58 37.11 -2.04 5.60
CA GLY A 58 38.35 -2.20 4.84
C GLY A 58 38.52 -3.60 4.24
N ASN A 59 39.39 -3.75 3.24
CA ASN A 59 39.81 -5.05 2.71
C ASN A 59 40.98 -5.64 3.52
N GLU A 60 41.29 -5.08 4.68
CA GLU A 60 42.47 -5.48 5.45
C GLU A 60 42.18 -6.74 6.25
N ASP A 61 43.08 -7.72 6.15
CA ASP A 61 43.22 -8.88 7.03
C ASP A 61 43.58 -8.48 8.49
N GLY A 62 43.20 -7.28 8.90
CA GLY A 62 43.50 -6.67 10.18
C GLY A 62 42.62 -7.26 11.29
N ILE A 63 43.27 -7.60 12.40
CA ILE A 63 42.63 -8.16 13.59
C ILE A 63 41.65 -7.12 14.15
N TYR A 64 40.37 -7.50 14.32
CA TYR A 64 39.29 -6.67 14.88
C TYR A 64 39.67 -5.90 16.16
N SER A 65 40.69 -6.35 16.90
CA SER A 65 41.20 -5.73 18.13
C SER A 65 41.98 -4.42 17.93
N GLU A 66 42.35 -4.02 16.72
CA GLU A 66 43.16 -2.81 16.46
C GLU A 66 42.36 -1.64 15.87
N ARG A 67 41.02 -1.77 15.74
CA ARG A 67 40.16 -0.75 15.13
C ARG A 67 40.13 0.52 16.00
N GLU A 68 40.31 1.71 15.39
CA GLU A 68 40.24 2.96 16.16
C GLU A 68 38.83 3.15 16.76
N PRO A 69 38.70 3.63 18.01
CA PRO A 69 37.40 3.83 18.66
C PRO A 69 36.41 4.72 17.87
N ALA A 70 36.93 5.63 17.03
CA ALA A 70 36.11 6.48 16.17
C ALA A 70 35.43 5.69 15.05
N ASP A 71 36.11 4.72 14.46
CA ASP A 71 35.57 3.88 13.39
C ASP A 71 34.55 2.87 13.93
N GLU A 72 34.80 2.33 15.13
CA GLU A 72 33.84 1.47 15.83
C GLU A 72 32.52 2.22 16.11
N ALA A 73 32.59 3.47 16.58
CA ALA A 73 31.41 4.28 16.83
C ALA A 73 30.60 4.55 15.54
N LEU A 74 31.27 4.78 14.41
CA LEU A 74 30.63 4.97 13.11
C LEU A 74 29.96 3.68 12.59
N LEU A 75 30.57 2.52 12.83
CA LEU A 75 30.00 1.21 12.49
C LEU A 75 28.75 0.90 13.31
N VAL A 76 28.81 1.08 14.63
CA VAL A 76 27.66 0.88 15.51
C VAL A 76 26.48 1.76 15.10
N GLU A 77 26.74 3.03 14.74
CA GLU A 77 25.69 3.91 14.26
C GLU A 77 25.12 3.46 12.91
N ALA A 78 25.98 3.06 11.96
CA ALA A 78 25.54 2.53 10.67
C ALA A 78 24.66 1.27 10.83
N GLU A 79 25.06 0.32 11.69
CA GLU A 79 24.27 -0.87 12.01
C GLU A 79 22.93 -0.52 12.64
N ARG A 80 22.91 0.45 13.57
CA ARG A 80 21.70 0.94 14.21
C ARG A 80 20.72 1.54 13.20
N GLU A 81 21.23 2.38 12.29
CA GLU A 81 20.44 2.98 11.19
C GLU A 81 19.86 1.90 10.28
N MET A 82 20.68 0.91 9.87
CA MET A 82 20.26 -0.20 9.03
C MET A 82 19.16 -1.03 9.69
N MET A 83 19.31 -1.37 10.98
CA MET A 83 18.32 -2.15 11.72
C MET A 83 16.99 -1.44 11.85
N GLN A 84 16.99 -0.13 12.11
CA GLN A 84 15.76 0.67 12.14
C GLN A 84 15.11 0.72 10.76
N ALA A 85 15.90 0.90 9.71
CA ALA A 85 15.40 0.95 8.34
C ALA A 85 14.79 -0.40 7.91
N TYR A 86 15.41 -1.54 8.24
CA TYR A 86 14.85 -2.86 7.95
C TYR A 86 13.53 -3.11 8.67
N ARG A 87 13.42 -2.73 9.95
CA ARG A 87 12.17 -2.84 10.70
C ARG A 87 11.06 -2.01 10.06
N ARG A 88 11.39 -0.79 9.63
CA ARG A 88 10.42 0.09 8.95
C ARG A 88 10.02 -0.46 7.59
N LEU A 89 10.97 -0.97 6.79
CA LEU A 89 10.67 -1.63 5.51
C LEU A 89 9.72 -2.81 5.70
N ALA A 90 9.96 -3.68 6.69
CA ALA A 90 9.07 -4.79 6.98
C ALA A 90 7.63 -4.34 7.33
N ALA A 91 7.51 -3.28 8.14
CA ALA A 91 6.21 -2.70 8.48
C ALA A 91 5.51 -2.09 7.25
N LEU A 92 6.24 -1.39 6.39
CA LEU A 92 5.71 -0.80 5.15
C LEU A 92 5.25 -1.88 4.16
N THR A 93 6.02 -2.96 3.99
CA THR A 93 5.63 -4.10 3.14
C THR A 93 4.34 -4.77 3.63
N ALA A 94 4.19 -4.91 4.96
CA ALA A 94 2.96 -5.43 5.54
C ALA A 94 1.77 -4.51 5.27
N GLN A 95 1.94 -3.19 5.43
CA GLN A 95 0.90 -2.20 5.09
C GLN A 95 0.53 -2.23 3.62
N GLN A 96 1.54 -2.27 2.73
CA GLN A 96 1.34 -2.35 1.28
C GLN A 96 0.50 -3.58 0.91
N THR A 97 0.82 -4.73 1.50
CA THR A 97 0.08 -5.99 1.26
C THR A 97 -1.38 -5.87 1.67
N ILE A 98 -1.65 -5.29 2.84
CA ILE A 98 -3.02 -5.08 3.33
C ILE A 98 -3.78 -4.13 2.39
N PHE A 99 -3.18 -3.00 2.03
CA PHE A 99 -3.84 -1.99 1.20
C PHE A 99 -4.11 -2.49 -0.21
N ALA A 100 -3.17 -3.22 -0.81
CA ALA A 100 -3.35 -3.87 -2.10
C ALA A 100 -4.50 -4.88 -2.06
N ARG A 101 -4.55 -5.74 -1.04
CA ARG A 101 -5.63 -6.71 -0.88
C ARG A 101 -7.01 -6.07 -0.73
N VAL A 102 -7.10 -5.00 0.06
CA VAL A 102 -8.36 -4.25 0.21
C VAL A 102 -8.77 -3.64 -1.13
N LEU A 103 -7.84 -3.02 -1.84
CA LEU A 103 -8.09 -2.43 -3.16
C LEU A 103 -8.60 -3.48 -4.16
N ASP A 104 -7.94 -4.63 -4.24
CA ASP A 104 -8.34 -5.72 -5.12
C ASP A 104 -9.76 -6.19 -4.81
N THR A 105 -10.08 -6.39 -3.52
CA THR A 105 -11.41 -6.82 -3.08
C THR A 105 -12.48 -5.81 -3.49
N MET A 106 -12.27 -4.51 -3.23
CA MET A 106 -13.23 -3.46 -3.57
C MET A 106 -13.46 -3.34 -5.09
N THR A 107 -12.42 -3.52 -5.89
CA THR A 107 -12.55 -3.46 -7.36
C THR A 107 -13.22 -4.70 -7.94
N ALA A 108 -13.00 -5.88 -7.34
CA ALA A 108 -13.68 -7.12 -7.74
C ALA A 108 -15.19 -7.05 -7.44
N ASP A 109 -15.58 -6.52 -6.27
CA ASP A 109 -16.98 -6.36 -5.89
C ASP A 109 -17.73 -5.40 -6.83
N LEU A 110 -17.09 -4.30 -7.23
CA LEU A 110 -17.64 -3.39 -8.25
C LEU A 110 -17.85 -4.08 -9.60
N ALA A 111 -16.90 -4.93 -10.03
CA ALA A 111 -16.99 -5.63 -11.29
C ALA A 111 -18.15 -6.65 -11.30
N LEU A 112 -18.44 -7.29 -10.17
CA LEU A 112 -19.59 -8.19 -10.01
C LEU A 112 -20.92 -7.40 -10.00
N ALA A 113 -21.00 -6.30 -9.24
CA ALA A 113 -22.20 -5.47 -9.17
C ALA A 113 -22.59 -4.85 -10.53
N ALA A 114 -21.61 -4.51 -11.36
CA ALA A 114 -21.84 -3.99 -12.71
C ALA A 114 -22.46 -5.02 -13.67
N GLN A 115 -22.18 -6.32 -13.48
CA GLN A 115 -22.71 -7.41 -14.30
C GLN A 115 -24.19 -7.69 -13.98
N ASP A 116 -24.56 -7.66 -12.69
CA ASP A 116 -25.94 -7.90 -12.24
C ASP A 116 -26.90 -6.80 -12.73
N GLY A 117 -26.45 -5.54 -12.77
CA GLY A 117 -27.24 -4.40 -13.24
C GLY A 117 -27.59 -4.42 -14.74
N GLN A 118 -26.83 -5.13 -15.58
CA GLN A 118 -27.10 -5.25 -17.02
C GLN A 118 -28.16 -6.33 -17.34
N SER A 119 -28.37 -7.28 -16.43
CA SER A 119 -29.31 -8.40 -16.62
C SER A 119 -30.80 -8.02 -16.41
N GLN A 120 -31.09 -6.90 -15.74
CA GLN A 120 -32.47 -6.47 -15.42
C GLN A 120 -33.08 -5.49 -16.46
N GLY A 121 -32.43 -5.29 -17.60
CA GLY A 121 -32.76 -4.23 -18.58
C GLY A 121 -33.71 -4.60 -19.73
N THR A 122 -34.22 -5.83 -19.85
CA THR A 122 -35.19 -6.19 -20.90
C THR A 122 -36.60 -6.31 -20.35
N PRO A 123 -37.46 -5.27 -20.47
CA PRO A 123 -38.88 -5.51 -20.42
C PRO A 123 -39.25 -6.25 -21.70
N THR A 124 -39.60 -7.53 -21.55
CA THR A 124 -40.29 -8.31 -22.58
C THR A 124 -41.59 -7.58 -22.92
N SER A 125 -41.55 -6.73 -23.94
CA SER A 125 -42.74 -6.13 -24.54
C SER A 125 -43.59 -7.25 -25.12
N THR A 126 -44.76 -7.40 -24.50
CA THR A 126 -45.83 -8.34 -24.76
C THR A 126 -46.28 -8.33 -26.21
N GLY A 127 -46.64 -9.51 -26.73
CA GLY A 127 -47.27 -9.63 -28.04
C GLY A 127 -48.65 -9.00 -28.12
N ARG A 128 -49.06 -8.73 -29.34
CA ARG A 128 -50.36 -9.11 -29.89
C ARG A 128 -50.30 -9.09 -31.41
#